data_AF-A0A0B6YX65-F1
#
_entry.id   AF-A0A0B6YX65-F1
#
_cell.length_a   1.000
_cell.length_b   1.000
_cell.length_c   1.000
_cell.angle_alpha   90.00
_cell.angle_beta   90.00
_cell.angle_gamma   90.00
#
_symmetry.space_group_name_H-M   'P 1'
#
loop_
_entity.id
_entity.type
_entity.pdbx_description
1 polymer ?
#
loop_
_entity_poly.entity_id
_entity_poly.type
_entity_poly.pdbx_seq_one_letter_code
_entity_poly.pdbx_strand_id
1 'polypeptide(L)'
;QSFLDMHQIISAGPFLYVFVQEGTADSQFFCHPQCLIRLARYTLQAHCTVSRNKRVKSLPLVLGAPLNLEEGTTLMVGIPPLDTDDERKNFFGKAFEQAAESTNTVAKFNSFDSHIIELKSEDRTKFFDALINILQ
;
A
#
# COMPACT_ATOMS: atom_id res chain seq x y z
N GLN A 1 9.57 -11.56 7.72
CA GLN A 1 9.47 -11.41 9.20
C GLN A 1 9.83 -9.99 9.65
N SER A 2 10.82 -9.36 9.01
CA SER A 2 11.30 -8.00 9.31
C SER A 2 10.23 -6.92 9.52
N PHE A 3 9.15 -6.84 8.73
CA PHE A 3 8.12 -5.80 8.94
C PHE A 3 7.43 -5.87 10.30
N LEU A 4 7.18 -7.08 10.80
CA LEU A 4 6.52 -7.31 12.09
C LEU A 4 7.51 -7.12 13.23
N ASP A 5 8.72 -7.67 13.07
CA ASP A 5 9.76 -7.61 14.09
C ASP A 5 10.25 -6.16 14.31
N MET A 6 10.35 -5.39 13.22
CA MET A 6 10.75 -3.98 13.24
C MET A 6 9.59 -3.01 13.44
N HIS A 7 8.36 -3.48 13.69
CA HIS A 7 7.17 -2.64 13.89
C HIS A 7 6.97 -1.58 12.80
N GLN A 8 7.26 -1.94 11.54
CA GLN A 8 7.24 -1.01 10.40
C GLN A 8 5.84 -0.75 9.84
N ILE A 9 4.82 -1.44 10.36
CA ILE A 9 3.42 -1.25 9.97
C ILE A 9 2.84 -0.11 10.80
N ILE A 10 2.47 0.98 10.14
CA ILE A 10 1.98 2.19 10.78
C ILE A 10 0.48 2.33 10.49
N SER A 11 -0.28 2.78 11.50
CA SER A 11 -1.70 3.12 11.32
C SER A 11 -1.83 4.61 10.99
N ALA A 12 -2.43 4.93 9.85
CA ALA A 12 -2.77 6.30 9.47
C ALA A 12 -4.13 6.76 10.05
N GLY A 13 -4.85 5.85 10.72
CA GLY A 13 -6.24 6.06 11.13
C GLY A 13 -7.19 5.21 10.28
N PRO A 14 -7.54 5.64 9.04
CA PRO A 14 -8.49 4.92 8.19
C PRO A 14 -7.88 3.69 7.51
N PHE A 15 -6.56 3.59 7.41
CA PHE A 15 -5.84 2.45 6.83
C PHE A 15 -4.48 2.25 7.49
N LEU A 16 -3.91 1.06 7.28
CA LEU A 16 -2.54 0.71 7.64
C LEU A 16 -1.62 0.95 6.45
N TYR A 17 -0.36 1.31 6.68
CA TYR A 17 0.62 1.37 5.61
C TYR A 17 2.00 0.86 6.02
N VAL A 18 2.74 0.38 5.03
CA VAL A 18 4.13 -0.09 5.19
C VAL A 18 4.89 0.09 3.87
N PHE A 19 6.19 0.37 3.97
CA PHE A 19 7.06 0.50 2.82
C PHE A 19 8.25 -0.45 2.92
N VAL A 20 8.56 -1.11 1.80
CA VAL A 20 9.81 -1.86 1.65
C VAL A 20 10.95 -0.86 1.61
N GLN A 21 11.92 -0.98 2.52
CA GLN A 21 13.11 -0.13 2.53
C GLN A 21 14.07 -0.50 1.40
N GLU A 22 14.69 0.52 0.83
CA GLU A 22 15.78 0.37 -0.14
C GLU A 22 16.94 -0.44 0.48
N GLY A 23 17.54 -1.33 -0.30
CA GLY A 23 18.63 -2.20 0.17
C GLY A 23 18.19 -3.48 0.90
N THR A 24 16.90 -3.71 1.09
CA THR A 24 16.40 -5.04 1.50
C THR A 24 16.79 -6.06 0.43
N ALA A 25 17.38 -7.20 0.82
CA ALA A 25 17.92 -8.20 -0.12
C ALA A 25 16.91 -8.69 -1.19
N ASP A 26 15.62 -8.64 -0.86
CA ASP A 26 14.52 -9.09 -1.70
C ASP A 26 13.79 -7.96 -2.45
N SER A 27 14.26 -6.71 -2.37
CA SER A 27 13.59 -5.55 -2.97
C SER A 27 13.33 -5.73 -4.48
N GLN A 28 14.26 -6.36 -5.19
CA GLN A 28 14.17 -6.71 -6.61
C GLN A 28 12.97 -7.60 -6.96
N PHE A 29 12.49 -8.44 -6.04
CA PHE A 29 11.32 -9.29 -6.27
C PHE A 29 10.01 -8.52 -6.11
N PHE A 30 10.03 -7.44 -5.32
CA PHE A 30 8.85 -6.62 -5.01
C PHE A 30 8.60 -5.50 -6.03
N CYS A 31 9.48 -5.35 -7.02
CA CYS A 31 9.22 -4.55 -8.22
C CYS A 31 8.09 -5.14 -9.09
N HIS A 32 7.69 -6.40 -8.86
CA HIS A 32 6.57 -7.05 -9.55
C HIS A 32 5.26 -6.89 -8.77
N PRO A 33 4.18 -6.38 -9.39
CA PRO A 33 2.90 -6.13 -8.71
C PRO A 33 2.30 -7.35 -8.01
N GLN A 34 2.35 -8.52 -8.64
CA GLN A 34 1.80 -9.76 -8.07
C GLN A 34 2.54 -10.23 -6.82
N CYS A 35 3.86 -10.03 -6.78
CA CYS A 35 4.66 -10.30 -5.58
C CYS A 35 4.29 -9.32 -4.47
N LEU A 36 4.11 -8.05 -4.81
CA LEU A 36 3.77 -6.99 -3.87
C LEU A 36 2.39 -7.19 -3.23
N ILE A 37 1.39 -7.60 -4.02
CA ILE A 37 0.05 -7.94 -3.54
C ILE A 37 0.11 -9.10 -2.54
N ARG A 38 0.81 -10.18 -2.89
CA ARG A 38 0.97 -11.34 -2.00
C ARG A 38 1.67 -10.96 -0.70
N LEU A 39 2.73 -10.16 -0.80
CA LEU A 39 3.43 -9.64 0.37
C LEU A 39 2.49 -8.80 1.25
N ALA A 40 1.71 -7.89 0.67
CA ALA A 40 0.75 -7.08 1.39
C ALA A 40 -0.28 -7.96 2.12
N ARG A 41 -0.84 -8.97 1.43
CA ARG A 41 -1.82 -9.90 2.01
C ARG A 41 -1.24 -10.67 3.19
N TYR A 42 -0.05 -11.25 3.04
CA TYR A 42 0.61 -11.96 4.14
C TYR A 42 0.99 -11.04 5.29
N THR A 43 1.42 -9.81 4.99
CA THR A 43 1.75 -8.80 6.00
C THR A 43 0.52 -8.42 6.83
N LEU A 44 -0.62 -8.17 6.18
CA LEU A 44 -1.87 -7.87 6.86
C LEU A 44 -2.37 -9.05 7.70
N GLN A 45 -2.34 -10.27 7.16
CA GLN A 45 -2.70 -11.49 7.88
C GLN A 45 -1.86 -11.68 9.13
N ALA A 46 -0.54 -11.60 8.99
CA ALA A 46 0.37 -11.80 10.10
C ALA A 46 0.24 -10.68 11.15
N HIS A 47 0.05 -9.43 10.71
CA HIS A 47 -0.20 -8.32 11.64
C HIS A 47 -1.50 -8.49 12.42
N CYS A 48 -2.58 -8.97 11.77
CA CYS A 48 -3.84 -9.26 12.45
C CYS A 48 -3.74 -10.41 13.45
N THR A 49 -2.88 -11.41 13.20
CA THR A 49 -2.65 -12.53 14.13
C THR A 49 -1.80 -12.12 15.32
N VAL A 50 -0.79 -11.27 15.12
CA VAL A 50 0.12 -10.81 16.19
C VAL A 50 -0.49 -9.67 17.01
N SER A 51 -1.28 -8.80 16.38
CA SER A 51 -1.87 -7.64 17.04
C SER A 51 -3.01 -8.03 17.98
N ARG A 52 -2.99 -7.48 19.19
CA ARG A 52 -4.09 -7.63 20.17
C ARG A 52 -5.31 -6.76 19.84
N ASN A 53 -5.18 -5.83 18.89
CA ASN A 53 -6.25 -4.90 18.52
C ASN A 53 -7.17 -5.51 17.46
N LYS A 54 -8.41 -5.82 17.84
CA LYS A 54 -9.42 -6.39 16.94
C LYS A 54 -9.77 -5.48 15.76
N ARG A 55 -9.58 -4.16 15.87
CA ARG A 55 -9.85 -3.21 14.79
C ARG A 55 -8.91 -3.37 13.59
N VAL A 56 -7.74 -3.98 13.78
CA VAL A 56 -6.75 -4.17 12.70
C VAL A 56 -7.31 -5.06 11.58
N LYS A 57 -8.19 -6.02 11.91
CA LYS A 57 -8.84 -6.90 10.92
C LYS A 57 -9.79 -6.18 9.97
N SER A 58 -10.40 -5.10 10.44
CA SER A 58 -11.30 -4.26 9.66
C SER A 58 -10.58 -3.13 8.92
N LEU A 59 -9.25 -2.99 9.09
CA LEU A 59 -8.49 -1.95 8.43
C LEU A 59 -7.86 -2.49 7.13
N PRO A 60 -7.92 -1.70 6.05
CA PRO A 60 -7.22 -2.00 4.81
C PRO A 60 -5.71 -1.72 4.96
N LEU A 61 -4.88 -2.23 4.04
CA LEU A 61 -3.42 -1.99 4.04
C LEU A 61 -2.97 -1.42 2.69
N VAL A 62 -2.14 -0.39 2.74
CA VAL A 62 -1.37 0.12 1.60
C VAL A 62 0.09 -0.31 1.74
N LEU A 63 0.65 -0.94 0.72
CA LEU A 63 2.05 -1.35 0.72
C LEU A 63 2.77 -0.73 -0.47
N GLY A 64 3.93 -0.12 -0.23
CA GLY A 64 4.78 0.43 -1.28
C GLY A 64 6.16 -0.25 -1.34
N ALA A 65 6.72 -0.36 -2.53
CA ALA A 65 8.09 -0.81 -2.77
C ALA A 65 8.77 0.04 -3.86
N PRO A 66 10.09 0.26 -3.78
CA PRO A 66 10.82 0.93 -4.85
C PRO A 66 10.69 0.15 -6.16
N LEU A 67 10.28 0.82 -7.23
CA LEU A 67 10.17 0.24 -8.56
C LEU A 67 11.43 0.50 -9.38
N ASN A 68 11.82 1.77 -9.49
CA ASN A 68 13.03 2.20 -10.16
C ASN A 68 13.69 3.31 -9.35
N LEU A 69 14.90 3.04 -8.85
CA LEU A 69 15.67 3.99 -8.05
C LEU A 69 16.21 5.14 -8.90
N GLU A 70 16.56 4.90 -10.16
CA GLU A 70 17.10 5.93 -11.05
C GLU A 70 16.02 6.94 -11.45
N GLU A 71 14.80 6.47 -11.69
CA GLU A 71 13.65 7.34 -11.98
C GLU A 71 12.92 7.84 -10.72
N GLY A 72 13.32 7.35 -9.54
CA GLY A 72 12.68 7.71 -8.26
C GLY A 72 11.21 7.32 -8.22
N THR A 73 10.86 6.14 -8.74
CA THR A 73 9.47 5.64 -8.77
C THR A 73 9.26 4.52 -7.75
N THR A 74 8.05 4.51 -7.19
CA THR A 74 7.58 3.55 -6.19
C THR A 74 6.33 2.88 -6.73
N LEU A 75 6.29 1.55 -6.65
CA LEU A 75 5.09 0.77 -6.89
C LEU A 75 4.29 0.69 -5.58
N MET A 76 3.00 0.98 -5.65
CA MET A 76 2.10 0.93 -4.50
C MET A 76 0.88 0.07 -4.80
N VAL A 77 0.46 -0.70 -3.78
CA VAL A 77 -0.75 -1.54 -3.83
C VAL A 77 -1.62 -1.28 -2.63
N GLY A 78 -2.92 -1.19 -2.85
CA GLY A 78 -3.93 -1.15 -1.80
C GLY A 78 -4.67 -2.47 -1.72
N ILE A 79 -4.71 -3.09 -0.54
CA ILE A 79 -5.46 -4.33 -0.28
C ILE A 79 -6.60 -4.10 0.72
N PRO A 80 -7.79 -4.69 0.49
CA PRO A 80 -8.92 -4.52 1.38
C PRO A 80 -8.69 -5.24 2.72
N PRO A 81 -9.51 -4.94 3.75
CA PRO A 81 -9.45 -5.63 5.04
C PRO A 81 -9.65 -7.15 4.91
N LEU A 82 -9.16 -7.91 5.89
CA LEU A 82 -9.25 -9.38 5.84
C LEU A 82 -10.67 -9.92 5.98
N ASP A 83 -11.56 -9.21 6.66
CA ASP A 83 -12.97 -9.60 6.80
C ASP A 83 -13.78 -9.36 5.51
N THR A 84 -13.16 -8.81 4.46
CA THR A 84 -13.85 -8.61 3.17
C THR A 84 -13.72 -9.87 2.32
N ASP A 85 -14.78 -10.69 2.28
CA ASP A 85 -14.87 -11.91 1.47
C ASP A 85 -14.82 -11.66 -0.06
N ASP A 86 -15.07 -10.42 -0.49
CA ASP A 86 -15.15 -10.06 -1.91
C ASP A 86 -14.05 -9.08 -2.30
N GLU A 87 -13.00 -9.57 -2.97
CA GLU A 87 -11.90 -8.75 -3.47
C GLU A 87 -12.37 -7.66 -4.45
N ARG A 88 -13.55 -7.81 -5.08
CA ARG A 88 -14.16 -6.79 -5.96
C ARG A 88 -14.60 -5.54 -5.20
N LYS A 89 -14.64 -5.59 -3.86
CA LYS A 89 -14.93 -4.44 -3.00
C LYS A 89 -13.68 -3.59 -2.69
N ASN A 90 -12.56 -3.84 -3.36
CA ASN A 90 -11.38 -3.02 -3.18
C ASN A 90 -11.61 -1.58 -3.66
N PHE A 91 -11.82 -0.67 -2.72
CA PHE A 91 -12.10 0.74 -2.99
C PHE A 91 -10.84 1.57 -3.27
N PHE A 92 -9.63 1.00 -3.06
CA PHE A 92 -8.39 1.75 -3.28
C PHE A 92 -8.19 2.20 -4.71
N GLY A 93 -8.75 1.50 -5.70
CA GLY A 93 -8.67 1.96 -7.08
C GLY A 93 -9.21 3.37 -7.27
N LYS A 94 -10.46 3.59 -6.84
CA LYS A 94 -11.09 4.91 -6.90
C LYS A 94 -10.45 5.92 -5.94
N ALA A 95 -10.06 5.47 -4.74
CA ALA A 95 -9.42 6.34 -3.77
C ALA A 95 -8.05 6.87 -4.26
N PHE A 96 -7.27 6.02 -4.94
CA PHE A 96 -6.00 6.40 -5.54
C PHE A 96 -6.18 7.36 -6.71
N GLU A 97 -7.18 7.14 -7.56
CA GLU A 97 -7.55 8.06 -8.63
C GLU A 97 -7.88 9.46 -8.08
N GLN A 98 -8.77 9.53 -7.10
CA GLN A 98 -9.15 10.80 -6.45
C GLN A 98 -7.97 11.47 -5.72
N ALA A 99 -7.11 10.70 -5.07
CA ALA A 99 -5.91 11.21 -4.40
C ALA A 99 -4.91 11.78 -5.42
N ALA A 100 -4.73 11.11 -6.57
CA ALA A 100 -3.86 11.59 -7.64
C ALA A 100 -4.40 12.89 -8.27
N GLU A 101 -5.70 12.94 -8.55
CA GLU A 101 -6.38 14.12 -9.11
C GLU A 101 -6.30 15.33 -8.16
N SER A 102 -6.63 15.14 -6.89
CA SER A 102 -6.62 16.22 -5.89
C SER A 102 -5.23 16.80 -5.63
N THR A 103 -4.18 16.00 -5.82
CA THR A 103 -2.78 16.41 -5.58
C THR A 103 -2.02 16.79 -6.85
N ASN A 104 -2.69 16.79 -8.02
CA ASN A 104 -2.07 16.95 -9.34
C ASN A 104 -0.83 16.06 -9.52
N THR A 105 -0.93 14.82 -9.03
CA THR A 105 0.16 13.87 -9.00
C THR A 105 0.09 12.93 -10.19
N VAL A 106 1.22 12.71 -10.86
CA VAL A 106 1.30 11.77 -11.99
C VAL A 106 1.41 10.35 -11.44
N ALA A 107 0.27 9.70 -11.23
CA ALA A 107 0.20 8.28 -10.91
C ALA A 107 -0.08 7.47 -12.18
N LYS A 108 0.71 6.42 -12.44
CA LYS A 108 0.46 5.51 -13.57
C LYS A 108 -0.35 4.31 -13.11
N PHE A 109 -1.49 4.09 -13.75
CA PHE A 109 -2.37 2.94 -13.56
C PHE A 109 -2.11 1.91 -14.66
N ASN A 110 -0.87 1.41 -14.75
CA ASN A 110 -0.44 0.51 -15.84
C ASN A 110 -0.98 -0.92 -15.70
N SER A 111 -1.65 -1.23 -14.59
CA SER A 111 -2.22 -2.55 -14.31
C SER A 111 -3.71 -2.56 -14.61
N PHE A 112 -4.24 -3.70 -15.07
CA PHE A 112 -5.70 -3.94 -15.16
C PHE A 112 -6.40 -3.71 -13.82
N ASP A 113 -5.66 -3.94 -12.75
CA ASP A 113 -6.04 -3.71 -11.38
C ASP A 113 -5.81 -2.24 -10.98
N SER A 114 -6.87 -1.46 -10.86
CA SER A 114 -6.82 -0.03 -10.49
C SER A 114 -6.23 0.23 -9.10
N HIS A 115 -6.14 -0.79 -8.24
CA HIS A 115 -5.57 -0.70 -6.89
C HIS A 115 -4.04 -0.84 -6.86
N ILE A 116 -3.41 -0.80 -8.03
CA ILE A 116 -1.96 -0.85 -8.24
C ILE A 116 -1.56 0.42 -8.98
N ILE A 117 -0.67 1.21 -8.41
CA ILE A 117 -0.21 2.46 -9.00
C ILE A 117 1.31 2.57 -8.94
N GLU A 118 1.88 3.24 -9.94
CA GLU A 118 3.25 3.72 -9.89
C GLU A 118 3.22 5.21 -9.58
N LEU A 119 4.01 5.61 -8.59
CA LEU A 119 4.04 6.97 -8.07
C LEU A 119 5.49 7.44 -7.96
N LYS A 120 5.76 8.71 -8.22
CA LYS A 120 7.07 9.28 -7.90
C LYS A 120 7.26 9.38 -6.39
N SER A 121 8.44 9.00 -5.91
CA SER A 121 8.80 9.03 -4.50
C SER A 121 8.69 10.44 -3.89
N GLU A 122 8.90 11.50 -4.70
CA GLU A 122 8.74 12.90 -4.29
C GLU A 122 7.28 13.30 -3.98
N ASP A 123 6.33 12.71 -4.70
CA ASP A 123 4.90 13.01 -4.59
C ASP A 123 4.20 12.17 -3.50
N ARG A 124 4.92 11.21 -2.91
CA ARG A 124 4.38 10.25 -1.95
C ARG A 124 3.71 10.91 -0.75
N THR A 125 4.36 11.89 -0.12
CA THR A 125 3.84 12.51 1.11
C THR A 125 2.49 13.19 0.87
N LYS A 126 2.41 14.08 -0.14
CA LYS A 126 1.16 14.77 -0.47
C LYS A 126 0.05 13.80 -0.91
N PHE A 127 0.41 12.74 -1.63
CA PHE A 127 -0.54 11.71 -2.05
C PHE A 127 -1.14 10.97 -0.84
N PHE A 128 -0.30 10.57 0.12
CA PHE A 128 -0.77 9.92 1.34
C PHE A 128 -1.65 10.84 2.19
N ASP A 129 -1.29 12.11 2.32
CA ASP A 129 -2.11 13.08 3.05
C ASP A 129 -3.50 13.24 2.42
N ALA A 130 -3.57 13.32 1.09
CA ALA A 130 -4.84 13.36 0.37
C ALA A 130 -5.63 12.06 0.53
N LEU A 131 -4.97 10.91 0.44
CA LEU A 131 -5.60 9.61 0.63
C LEU A 131 -6.17 9.44 2.04
N ILE A 132 -5.49 9.94 3.07
CA ILE A 132 -6.00 9.96 4.45
C ILE A 132 -7.28 10.79 4.51
N ASN A 133 -7.29 11.99 3.92
CA ASN A 133 -8.47 12.86 3.92
C ASN A 133 -9.67 12.26 3.16
N ILE A 134 -9.43 11.51 2.08
CA ILE A 134 -10.49 10.85 1.29
C ILE A 134 -11.14 9.68 2.04
N LEU A 135 -10.37 9.01 2.90
CA LEU A 135 -10.80 7.81 3.62
C LEU A 135 -11.26 8.07 5.06
N GLN A 136 -11.21 9.32 5.53
CA GLN A 136 -11.78 9.78 6.81
C GLN A 136 -13.30 9.89 6.74
#